data_AF-A0A7U7JDJ1-F1
#
_entry.id   AF-A0A7U7JDJ1-F1
#
_cell.length_a   1.000
_cell.length_b   1.000
_cell.length_c   1.000
_cell.angle_alpha   90.00
_cell.angle_beta   90.00
_cell.angle_gamma   90.00
#
_symmetry.space_group_name_H-M   'P 1'
#
loop_
_entity.id
_entity.type
_entity.pdbx_description
1 polymer ?
#
loop_
_entity_poly.entity_id
_entity_poly.type
_entity_poly.pdbx_seq_one_letter_code
_entity_poly.pdbx_strand_id
1 'polypeptide(L)'
;MPNQVLSDADYRIVINEALPREQRIAAFNRRANWLRALLGTPGNPTPAPQVMMLMVQHFAQLGIVEARPGVENDPDFPPVIFVESLAGDKVPPLLQAVFAAAAAPAEHVQDDTLSRAGWASAEQLEEFLRIVRP
;
A
#
# COMPACT_ATOMS: atom_id res chain seq x y z
N MET A 1 -11.56 -6.04 -0.18
CA MET A 1 -10.70 -4.89 0.19
C MET A 1 -9.27 -5.39 0.24
N PRO A 2 -8.37 -4.91 -0.64
CA PRO A 2 -6.97 -5.30 -0.58
C PRO A 2 -6.34 -4.81 0.73
N ASN A 3 -5.41 -5.59 1.27
CA ASN A 3 -4.62 -5.15 2.43
C ASN A 3 -3.36 -4.42 1.96
N GLN A 4 -2.68 -4.99 0.98
CA GLN A 4 -1.46 -4.46 0.39
C GLN A 4 -1.54 -4.46 -1.13
N VAL A 5 -0.92 -3.46 -1.77
CA VAL A 5 -1.00 -3.23 -3.21
C VAL A 5 0.36 -2.81 -3.79
N LEU A 6 0.55 -3.03 -5.09
CA LEU A 6 1.63 -2.40 -5.84
C LEU A 6 1.19 -0.98 -6.22
N SER A 7 1.95 0.03 -5.82
CA SER A 7 1.62 1.42 -6.15
C SER A 7 1.88 1.71 -7.64
N ASP A 8 1.16 2.68 -8.20
CA ASP A 8 1.44 3.22 -9.53
C ASP A 8 2.87 3.75 -9.68
N ALA A 9 3.46 4.30 -8.61
CA ALA A 9 4.85 4.75 -8.60
C ALA A 9 5.84 3.58 -8.71
N ASP A 10 5.64 2.50 -7.94
CA ASP A 10 6.48 1.30 -8.05
C ASP A 10 6.29 0.61 -9.40
N TYR A 11 5.06 0.56 -9.92
CA TYR A 11 4.80 0.03 -11.27
C TYR A 11 5.61 0.74 -12.34
N ARG A 12 5.70 2.09 -12.30
CA ARG A 12 6.55 2.86 -13.24
C ARG A 12 8.04 2.47 -13.15
N ILE A 13 8.53 2.09 -11.98
CA ILE A 13 9.90 1.58 -11.82
C ILE A 13 10.01 0.19 -12.44
N VAL A 14 9.04 -0.70 -12.17
CA VAL A 14 9.03 -2.08 -12.68
C VAL A 14 9.10 -2.14 -14.21
N ILE A 15 8.31 -1.33 -14.91
CA ILE A 15 8.26 -1.34 -16.38
C ILE A 15 9.38 -0.55 -17.06
N ASN A 16 10.19 0.20 -16.30
CA ASN A 16 11.25 1.02 -16.89
C ASN A 16 12.52 0.19 -17.14
N GLU A 17 12.68 -0.30 -18.37
CA GLU A 17 13.82 -1.12 -18.79
C GLU A 17 15.17 -0.38 -18.78
N ALA A 18 15.19 0.95 -18.67
CA ALA A 18 16.43 1.71 -18.51
C ALA A 18 17.00 1.64 -17.08
N LEU A 19 16.23 1.14 -16.10
CA LEU A 19 16.69 0.99 -14.72
C LEU A 19 17.36 -0.37 -14.47
N PRO A 20 18.33 -0.46 -13.54
CA PRO A 20 18.93 -1.73 -13.13
C PRO A 20 17.89 -2.79 -12.75
N ARG A 21 18.10 -4.05 -13.17
CA ARG A 21 17.18 -5.17 -12.91
C ARG A 21 16.82 -5.31 -11.43
N GLU A 22 17.82 -5.27 -10.56
CA GLU A 22 17.61 -5.39 -9.11
C GLU A 22 16.69 -4.31 -8.55
N GLN A 23 16.81 -3.07 -9.04
CA GLN A 23 15.93 -1.97 -8.65
C GLN A 23 14.48 -2.23 -9.06
N ARG A 24 14.27 -2.78 -10.26
CA ARG A 24 12.95 -3.13 -10.79
C ARG A 24 12.32 -4.28 -10.00
N ILE A 25 13.09 -5.33 -9.69
CA ILE A 25 12.64 -6.44 -8.84
C ILE A 25 12.31 -5.95 -7.42
N ALA A 26 13.14 -5.10 -6.84
CA ALA A 26 12.88 -4.52 -5.53
C ALA A 26 11.59 -3.68 -5.50
N ALA A 27 11.34 -2.87 -6.54
CA ALA A 27 10.08 -2.14 -6.69
C ALA A 27 8.89 -3.08 -6.86
N PHE A 28 9.02 -4.15 -7.67
CA PHE A 28 7.96 -5.14 -7.84
C PHE A 28 7.64 -5.89 -6.55
N ASN A 29 8.59 -6.05 -5.64
CA ASN A 29 8.35 -6.70 -4.34
C ASN A 29 7.87 -5.72 -3.26
N ARG A 30 7.95 -4.41 -3.49
CA ARG A 30 7.44 -3.41 -2.55
C ARG A 30 5.92 -3.40 -2.56
N ARG A 31 5.32 -3.41 -1.38
CA ARG A 31 3.87 -3.42 -1.20
C ARG A 31 3.45 -2.31 -0.25
N ALA A 32 2.60 -1.42 -0.73
CA ALA A 32 2.05 -0.33 0.05
C ALA A 32 0.80 -0.81 0.81
N ASN A 33 0.60 -0.33 2.05
CA ASN A 33 -0.65 -0.55 2.76
C ASN A 33 -1.78 0.21 2.03
N TRP A 34 -2.86 -0.48 1.67
CA TRP A 34 -3.96 0.14 0.92
C TRP A 34 -4.66 1.25 1.73
N LEU A 35 -4.70 1.11 3.05
CA LEU A 35 -5.28 2.09 3.99
C LEU A 35 -4.33 3.21 4.37
N ARG A 36 -3.12 3.30 3.80
CA ARG A 36 -2.08 4.26 4.21
C ARG A 36 -2.54 5.72 4.29
N ALA A 37 -3.49 6.13 3.46
CA ALA A 37 -4.09 7.46 3.53
C ALA A 37 -4.91 7.74 4.80
N LEU A 38 -5.40 6.69 5.47
CA LEU A 38 -6.29 6.78 6.62
C LEU A 38 -5.58 6.47 7.94
N LEU A 39 -4.39 5.87 7.91
CA LEU A 39 -3.68 5.39 9.10
C LEU A 39 -2.91 6.49 9.85
N GLY A 40 -2.81 7.70 9.28
CA GLY A 40 -1.98 8.77 9.84
C GLY A 40 -0.48 8.55 9.58
N THR A 41 0.37 9.13 10.42
CA THR A 41 1.83 8.97 10.31
C THR A 41 2.36 8.12 11.47
N PRO A 42 3.56 7.53 11.36
CA PRO A 42 4.14 6.76 12.47
C PRO A 42 4.23 7.53 13.80
N GLY A 43 4.45 8.85 13.74
CA GLY A 43 4.51 9.72 14.93
C GLY A 43 3.14 10.22 15.43
N ASN A 44 2.08 10.01 14.67
CA ASN A 44 0.71 10.38 15.03
C ASN A 44 -0.29 9.44 14.30
N PRO A 45 -0.40 8.18 14.76
CA PRO A 45 -1.27 7.21 14.11
C PRO A 45 -2.74 7.56 14.34
N THR A 46 -3.58 7.29 13.35
CA THR A 46 -5.03 7.46 13.48
C THR A 46 -5.61 6.27 14.24
N PRO A 47 -6.33 6.48 15.36
CA PRO A 47 -6.95 5.39 16.11
C PRO A 47 -7.94 4.59 15.27
N ALA A 48 -8.04 3.28 15.51
CA ALA A 48 -8.86 2.37 14.71
C ALA A 48 -10.34 2.83 14.53
N PRO A 49 -11.05 3.32 15.56
CA PRO A 49 -12.41 3.83 15.35
C PRO A 49 -12.47 5.03 14.40
N GLN A 50 -11.45 5.88 14.42
CA GLN A 50 -11.37 7.03 13.53
C GLN A 50 -11.03 6.62 12.10
N VAL A 51 -10.21 5.58 11.90
CA VAL A 51 -9.99 4.97 10.58
C VAL A 51 -11.30 4.47 9.97
N MET A 52 -12.16 3.82 10.77
CA MET A 52 -13.47 3.35 10.31
C MET A 52 -14.37 4.51 9.88
N MET A 53 -14.39 5.61 10.64
CA MET A 53 -15.15 6.81 10.27
C MET A 53 -14.62 7.47 8.99
N LEU A 54 -13.30 7.56 8.84
CA LEU A 54 -12.68 8.09 7.62
C LEU A 54 -12.95 7.19 6.41
N MET A 55 -13.00 5.86 6.60
CA MET A 55 -13.38 4.92 5.55
C MET A 55 -14.80 5.23 5.03
N VAL A 56 -15.78 5.37 5.92
CA VAL A 56 -17.16 5.70 5.51
C VAL A 56 -17.21 7.02 4.71
N GLN A 57 -16.43 8.02 5.12
CA GLN A 57 -16.42 9.34 4.49
C GLN A 57 -15.65 9.39 3.16
N HIS A 58 -14.58 8.60 3.03
CA HIS A 58 -13.58 8.79 1.99
C HIS A 58 -13.29 7.53 1.15
N PHE A 59 -14.05 6.43 1.31
CA PHE A 59 -13.78 5.18 0.58
C PHE A 59 -13.66 5.39 -0.94
N ALA A 60 -14.45 6.29 -1.53
CA ALA A 60 -14.44 6.58 -2.96
C ALA A 60 -13.15 7.24 -3.45
N GLN A 61 -12.29 7.71 -2.53
CA GLN A 61 -11.00 8.34 -2.81
C GLN A 61 -9.83 7.37 -2.66
N LEU A 62 -10.08 6.16 -2.15
CA LEU A 62 -9.06 5.12 -2.04
C LEU A 62 -8.74 4.53 -3.41
N GLY A 63 -7.52 3.99 -3.54
CA GLY A 63 -7.06 3.41 -4.79
C GLY A 63 -7.89 2.20 -5.22
N ILE A 64 -8.12 2.07 -6.52
CA ILE A 64 -8.67 0.88 -7.14
C ILE A 64 -7.53 0.05 -7.73
N VAL A 65 -7.69 -1.26 -7.81
CA VAL A 65 -6.69 -2.13 -8.43
C VAL A 65 -7.07 -2.38 -9.89
N GLU A 66 -6.18 -2.02 -10.81
CA GLU A 66 -6.35 -2.17 -12.25
C GLU A 66 -5.34 -3.19 -12.79
N ALA A 67 -5.75 -3.99 -13.77
CA ALA A 67 -4.84 -4.82 -14.53
C ALA A 67 -4.07 -3.96 -15.54
N ARG A 68 -2.74 -4.03 -15.52
CA ARG A 68 -1.85 -3.31 -16.45
C ARG A 68 -0.84 -4.27 -17.09
N PRO A 69 -0.31 -3.93 -18.28
CA PRO A 69 0.73 -4.74 -18.92
C PRO A 69 1.95 -4.92 -18.02
N GLY A 70 2.51 -6.12 -17.99
CA GLY A 70 3.80 -6.42 -17.38
C GLY A 70 4.97 -6.10 -18.30
N VAL A 71 6.11 -6.72 -18.01
CA VAL A 71 7.33 -6.59 -18.83
C VAL A 71 7.35 -7.75 -19.81
N GLU A 72 7.46 -7.44 -21.11
CA GLU A 72 7.49 -8.48 -22.15
C GLU A 72 8.75 -9.34 -22.03
N ASN A 73 8.58 -10.66 -22.20
CA ASN A 73 9.67 -11.64 -22.23
C ASN A 73 10.57 -11.68 -20.98
N ASP A 74 10.12 -11.14 -19.84
CA ASP A 74 10.84 -11.20 -18.58
C ASP A 74 10.17 -12.20 -17.62
N PRO A 75 10.80 -13.35 -17.32
CA PRO A 75 10.19 -14.39 -16.48
C PRO A 75 10.01 -13.97 -15.01
N ASP A 76 10.72 -12.94 -14.54
CA ASP A 76 10.60 -12.45 -13.16
C ASP A 76 9.40 -11.51 -12.97
N PHE A 77 8.79 -11.03 -14.06
CA PHE A 77 7.59 -10.20 -14.02
C PHE A 77 6.43 -10.91 -14.72
N PRO A 78 5.24 -10.98 -14.09
CA PRO A 78 4.08 -11.55 -14.76
C PRO A 78 3.68 -10.70 -15.97
N PRO A 79 3.06 -11.28 -17.01
CA PRO A 79 2.64 -10.56 -18.22
C PRO A 79 1.54 -9.52 -17.94
N VAL A 80 0.84 -9.67 -16.81
CA VAL A 80 -0.14 -8.71 -16.31
C VAL A 80 0.19 -8.42 -14.85
N ILE A 81 0.26 -7.14 -14.50
CA ILE A 81 0.51 -6.67 -13.15
C ILE A 81 -0.74 -5.94 -12.65
N PHE A 82 -1.18 -6.27 -11.43
CA PHE A 82 -2.26 -5.57 -10.75
C PHE A 82 -1.71 -4.37 -9.98
N VAL A 83 -2.12 -3.18 -10.38
CA VAL A 83 -1.55 -1.90 -9.93
C VAL A 83 -2.64 -1.07 -9.28
N GLU A 84 -2.34 -0.48 -8.14
CA GLU A 84 -3.20 0.53 -7.55
C GLU A 84 -3.18 1.81 -8.38
N SER A 85 -4.36 2.21 -8.84
CA SER A 85 -4.65 3.47 -9.48
C SER A 85 -5.47 4.33 -8.51
N LEU A 86 -5.00 5.53 -8.22
CA LEU A 86 -5.80 6.50 -7.48
C LEU A 86 -6.88 7.03 -8.41
N ALA A 87 -8.09 7.26 -7.88
CA ALA A 87 -9.24 7.71 -8.67
C ALA A 87 -9.07 9.16 -9.18
N GLY A 88 -8.19 9.37 -10.16
CA GLY A 88 -8.00 10.60 -10.95
C GLY A 88 -7.93 11.92 -10.16
N ASP A 89 -8.18 13.02 -10.86
CA ASP A 89 -8.14 14.42 -10.39
C ASP A 89 -9.04 14.76 -9.18
N LYS A 90 -9.72 13.76 -8.61
CA LYS A 90 -10.67 13.90 -7.49
C LYS A 90 -10.06 13.57 -6.13
N VAL A 91 -8.83 13.04 -6.09
CA VAL A 91 -8.12 12.85 -4.83
C VAL A 91 -7.55 14.21 -4.39
N PRO A 92 -7.94 14.74 -3.21
CA PRO A 92 -7.39 15.98 -2.69
C PRO A 92 -5.84 15.97 -2.73
N PRO A 93 -5.18 17.10 -3.06
CA PRO A 93 -3.72 17.15 -3.16
C PRO A 93 -3.01 16.62 -1.91
N LEU A 94 -3.60 16.79 -0.73
CA LEU A 94 -3.10 16.23 0.53
C LEU A 94 -3.05 14.70 0.50
N LEU A 95 -4.11 14.04 0.03
CA LEU A 95 -4.14 12.58 -0.09
C LEU A 95 -3.18 12.10 -1.18
N GLN A 96 -3.07 12.81 -2.31
CA GLN A 96 -2.08 12.48 -3.34
C GLN A 96 -0.64 12.55 -2.78
N ALA A 97 -0.33 13.60 -2.03
CA ALA A 97 0.99 13.76 -1.39
C ALA A 97 1.26 12.66 -0.36
N VAL A 98 0.26 12.29 0.46
CA VAL A 98 0.36 11.16 1.40
C VAL A 98 0.61 9.85 0.67
N PHE A 99 -0.13 9.58 -0.42
CA PHE A 99 0.05 8.37 -1.20
C PHE A 99 1.41 8.30 -1.90
N ALA A 100 1.92 9.43 -2.42
CA ALA A 100 3.24 9.53 -3.03
C ALA A 100 4.35 9.36 -1.98
N ALA A 101 4.24 10.01 -0.82
CA ALA A 101 5.20 9.88 0.28
C ALA A 101 5.24 8.46 0.84
N ALA A 102 4.09 7.79 0.93
CA ALA A 102 4.01 6.40 1.38
C ALA A 102 4.38 5.37 0.29
N ALA A 103 4.51 5.79 -0.98
CA ALA A 103 5.08 4.99 -2.06
C ALA A 103 6.60 5.18 -2.20
N ALA A 104 7.17 6.23 -1.58
CA ALA A 104 8.60 6.34 -1.42
C ALA A 104 9.10 5.16 -0.57
N PRO A 105 10.34 4.67 -0.79
CA PRO A 105 10.90 3.60 0.00
C PRO A 105 10.86 4.01 1.48
N ALA A 106 9.95 3.39 2.24
CA ALA A 106 10.06 3.39 3.68
C ALA A 106 11.39 2.71 4.01
N GLU A 107 12.29 3.43 4.68
CA GLU A 107 13.41 2.79 5.34
C GLU A 107 12.84 1.68 6.22
N HIS A 108 13.25 0.44 5.94
CA HIS A 108 12.85 -0.72 6.71
C HIS A 108 13.46 -0.59 8.11
N VAL A 109 12.72 0.03 9.02
CA VAL A 109 12.95 -0.16 10.45
C VAL A 109 12.42 -1.55 10.78
N GLN A 110 13.35 -2.51 10.94
CA GLN A 110 13.09 -3.81 11.57
C GLN A 110 12.49 -3.53 12.96
N ASP A 111 11.43 -4.20 13.43
CA ASP A 111 11.31 -5.64 13.62
C ASP A 111 9.83 -6.04 13.91
N ASP A 112 9.62 -7.35 14.05
CA ASP A 112 8.51 -8.01 14.75
C ASP A 112 7.41 -8.68 13.89
N THR A 113 7.16 -9.93 14.26
CA THR A 113 6.41 -11.00 13.58
C THR A 113 4.99 -10.57 13.18
N LEU A 114 4.43 -9.61 13.90
CA LEU A 114 3.13 -9.01 13.65
C LEU A 114 3.04 -8.36 12.26
N SER A 115 4.06 -7.62 11.85
CA SER A 115 4.11 -6.98 10.54
C SER A 115 4.14 -8.01 9.40
N ARG A 116 4.87 -9.12 9.61
CA ARG A 116 4.90 -10.26 8.67
C ARG A 116 3.58 -11.01 8.59
N ALA A 117 2.84 -11.08 9.70
CA ALA A 117 1.52 -11.67 9.77
C ALA A 117 0.41 -10.73 9.25
N GLY A 118 0.76 -9.52 8.81
CA GLY A 118 -0.17 -8.54 8.24
C GLY A 118 -0.90 -7.67 9.27
N TRP A 119 -0.47 -7.69 10.54
CA TRP A 119 -0.98 -6.82 11.59
C TRP A 119 -0.23 -5.49 11.60
N ALA A 120 -0.95 -4.37 11.68
CA ALA A 120 -0.35 -3.04 11.71
C ALA A 120 0.20 -2.66 13.10
N SER A 121 -0.29 -3.29 14.17
CA SER A 121 0.22 -3.14 15.54
C SER A 121 -0.21 -4.31 16.44
N ALA A 122 0.42 -4.43 17.62
CA ALA A 122 0.02 -5.39 18.66
C ALA A 122 -1.40 -5.08 19.19
N GLU A 123 -1.72 -3.81 19.38
CA GLU A 123 -3.06 -3.37 19.82
C GLU A 123 -4.16 -3.80 18.85
N GLN A 124 -3.89 -3.75 17.54
CA GLN A 124 -4.85 -4.21 16.53
C GLN A 124 -5.11 -5.72 16.65
N LEU A 125 -4.07 -6.52 16.90
CA LEU A 125 -4.19 -7.96 17.11
C LEU A 125 -4.96 -8.26 18.41
N GLU A 126 -4.65 -7.57 19.51
CA GLU A 126 -5.33 -7.76 20.79
C GLU A 126 -6.82 -7.45 20.71
N GLU A 127 -7.20 -6.34 20.06
CA GLU A 127 -8.60 -5.99 19.89
C GLU A 127 -9.35 -7.02 19.03
N PHE A 128 -8.71 -7.53 17.98
CA PHE A 128 -9.28 -8.64 17.19
C PHE A 128 -9.49 -9.89 18.05
N LEU A 129 -8.50 -10.27 18.86
CA LEU A 129 -8.59 -11.43 19.75
C LEU A 129 -9.72 -11.27 20.78
N ARG A 130 -9.93 -10.05 21.30
CA ARG A 130 -11.02 -9.71 22.21
C ARG A 130 -12.41 -9.89 21.58
N ILE A 131 -12.53 -9.59 20.28
CA ILE A 131 -13.80 -9.73 19.55
C ILE A 131 -14.08 -11.20 19.17
N VAL A 132 -13.04 -11.97 18.80
CA VAL A 132 -13.19 -13.33 18.26
C VAL A 132 -13.20 -14.41 19.34
N ARG A 133 -12.61 -14.16 20.51
CA ARG A 133 -12.68 -15.03 21.68
C ARG A 133 -13.54 -14.36 22.77
N PRO A 134 -14.87 -14.59 22.79
CA PRO A 134 -15.72 -14.14 23.89
C PRO A 134 -15.38 -14.84 25.21
#